data_AF-A0A7C7DVI1-F1
#
_entry.id   AF-A0A7C7DVI1-F1
#
_cell.length_a   1.000
_cell.length_b   1.000
_cell.length_c   1.000
_cell.angle_alpha   90.00
_cell.angle_beta   90.00
_cell.angle_gamma   90.00
#
_symmetry.space_group_name_H-M   'P 1'
#
loop_
_entity.id
_entity.type
_entity.pdbx_description
1 polymer ?
#
loop_
_entity_poly.entity_id
_entity_poly.type
_entity_poly.pdbx_seq_one_letter_code
_entity_poly.pdbx_strand_id
1 'polypeptide(L)'
;METIRGILKGLVDLIFPAMPCPLCGAGFNPTGLTPEGMVVCKSCRERIPFITPPICSRCGKPLRGAEMGSRLCLDCATFGRAFEVARAVGVYDGLLREYIHHMKYRGNRVVGEVLGMLMAGPV
;
A
#
# COMPACT_ATOMS: atom_id res chain seq x y z
N MET A 1 18.92 35.82 -4.32
CA MET A 1 17.54 35.32 -4.07
C MET A 1 17.49 33.87 -3.59
N GLU A 2 18.49 33.03 -3.89
CA GLU A 2 18.50 31.62 -3.45
C GLU A 2 18.73 31.43 -1.94
N THR A 3 19.51 32.29 -1.31
CA THR A 3 19.79 32.26 0.14
C THR A 3 18.55 32.50 0.99
N ILE A 4 17.69 33.45 0.60
CA ILE A 4 16.43 33.74 1.30
C ILE A 4 15.49 32.54 1.21
N ARG A 5 15.42 31.88 0.04
CA ARG A 5 14.63 30.64 -0.14
C ARG A 5 15.14 29.49 0.73
N GLY A 6 16.46 29.34 0.87
CA GLY A 6 17.07 28.31 1.71
C GLY A 6 16.79 28.52 3.21
N ILE A 7 16.89 29.77 3.68
CA ILE A 7 16.59 30.13 5.09
C ILE A 7 15.11 29.93 5.40
N LEU A 8 14.22 30.36 4.49
CA LEU A 8 12.78 30.14 4.64
C LEU A 8 12.44 28.66 4.70
N LYS A 9 13.03 27.84 3.82
CA LYS A 9 12.82 26.38 3.86
C LYS A 9 13.29 25.77 5.17
N GLY A 10 14.47 26.14 5.66
CA GLY A 10 14.99 25.65 6.94
C GLY A 10 14.13 26.07 8.14
N LEU A 11 13.61 27.29 8.16
CA LEU A 11 12.67 27.76 9.18
C LEU A 11 11.34 26.99 9.15
N VAL A 12 10.82 26.71 7.94
CA VAL A 12 9.61 25.92 7.77
C VAL A 12 9.82 24.48 8.23
N ASP A 13 10.93 23.83 7.85
CA ASP A 13 11.26 22.46 8.28
C ASP A 13 11.52 22.36 9.80
N LEU A 14 11.90 23.46 10.45
CA LEU A 14 12.08 23.54 11.91
C LEU A 14 10.74 23.65 12.66
N ILE A 15 9.81 24.48 12.14
CA ILE A 15 8.49 24.70 12.74
C ILE A 15 7.52 23.55 12.38
N PHE A 16 7.72 22.93 11.21
CA PHE A 16 6.94 21.81 10.67
C PHE A 16 7.89 20.67 10.26
N PRO A 17 8.40 19.88 11.21
CA PRO A 17 9.31 18.78 10.90
C PRO A 17 8.63 17.75 9.99
N ALA A 18 9.40 17.23 9.03
CA ALA A 18 8.97 16.15 8.16
C ALA A 18 8.45 14.98 9.01
N MET A 19 7.23 14.51 8.74
CA MET A 19 6.71 13.35 9.46
C MET A 19 7.51 12.10 9.08
N PRO A 20 7.93 11.28 10.04
CA PRO A 20 8.54 10.00 9.74
C PRO A 20 7.50 9.11 9.06
N CYS A 21 7.88 8.47 7.96
CA CYS A 21 7.06 7.44 7.35
C CYS A 21 6.76 6.35 8.40
N PRO A 22 5.48 5.97 8.63
CA PRO A 22 5.13 4.97 9.64
C PRO A 22 5.72 3.57 9.35
N LEU A 23 6.31 3.39 8.16
CA LEU A 23 6.81 2.13 7.64
C LEU A 23 8.34 2.05 7.65
N CYS A 24 9.03 3.05 7.07
CA CYS A 24 10.50 3.06 7.02
C CYS A 24 11.17 4.06 7.96
N GLY A 25 10.40 4.92 8.65
CA GLY A 25 10.92 5.96 9.52
C GLY A 25 11.59 7.14 8.80
N ALA A 26 11.77 7.08 7.48
CA ALA A 26 12.34 8.18 6.71
C ALA A 26 11.41 9.39 6.79
N GLY A 27 11.98 10.56 7.11
CA GLY A 27 11.27 11.83 7.07
C GLY A 27 10.80 12.10 5.64
N PHE A 28 9.50 12.35 5.47
CA PHE A 28 8.96 12.79 4.20
C PHE A 28 8.01 13.95 4.46
N ASN A 29 8.03 14.93 3.57
CA ASN A 29 7.01 15.96 3.58
C ASN A 29 5.81 15.42 2.81
N PRO A 30 4.63 15.25 3.44
CA PRO A 30 3.39 14.98 2.73
C PRO A 30 2.92 16.24 1.97
N THR A 31 3.84 17.11 1.55
CA THR A 31 3.56 18.30 0.72
C THR A 31 3.00 17.82 -0.60
N GLY A 32 1.69 17.89 -0.69
CA GLY A 32 0.90 17.07 -1.58
C GLY A 32 0.19 16.02 -0.74
N LEU A 33 -1.04 16.33 -0.30
CA LEU A 33 -2.05 15.28 -0.28
C LEU A 33 -1.85 14.56 -1.61
N THR A 34 -1.35 13.32 -1.59
CA THR A 34 -1.63 12.49 -2.74
C THR A 34 -3.14 12.54 -2.88
N PRO A 35 -3.72 12.52 -4.09
CA PRO A 35 -5.18 12.56 -4.27
C PRO A 35 -5.93 11.55 -3.37
N GLU A 36 -5.21 10.55 -2.84
CA GLU A 36 -5.67 9.47 -1.98
C GLU A 36 -5.42 9.65 -0.46
N GLY A 37 -4.83 10.77 0.01
CA GLY A 37 -4.64 11.04 1.44
C GLY A 37 -3.65 10.12 2.18
N MET A 38 -2.76 9.42 1.46
CA MET A 38 -1.89 8.40 2.05
C MET A 38 -0.72 8.97 2.85
N VAL A 39 -0.54 8.51 4.08
CA VAL A 39 0.55 8.90 5.00
C VAL A 39 1.79 8.00 4.84
N VAL A 40 2.15 7.64 3.61
CA VAL A 40 3.29 6.74 3.32
C VAL A 40 4.19 7.37 2.28
N CYS A 41 5.51 7.29 2.48
CA CYS A 41 6.45 7.80 1.49
C CYS A 41 6.41 7.00 0.17
N LYS A 42 6.73 7.67 -0.94
CA LYS A 42 6.72 7.09 -2.30
C LYS A 42 7.49 5.76 -2.39
N SER A 43 8.69 5.70 -1.82
CA SER A 43 9.53 4.48 -1.84
C SER A 43 8.87 3.29 -1.16
N CYS A 44 8.19 3.51 -0.02
CA CYS A 44 7.46 2.43 0.66
C CYS A 44 6.23 1.99 -0.14
N ARG A 45 5.53 2.93 -0.79
CA ARG A 45 4.39 2.63 -1.65
C ARG A 45 4.80 1.80 -2.85
N GLU A 46 5.85 2.18 -3.58
CA GLU A 46 6.32 1.48 -4.78
C GLU A 46 6.80 0.04 -4.52
N ARG A 47 7.19 -0.25 -3.28
CA ARG A 47 7.63 -1.58 -2.86
C ARG A 47 6.48 -2.48 -2.38
N ILE A 48 5.24 -1.98 -2.30
CA ILE A 48 4.08 -2.82 -2.01
C ILE A 48 3.82 -3.72 -3.23
N PRO A 49 3.71 -5.05 -3.05
CA PRO A 49 3.41 -5.96 -4.14
C PRO A 49 1.92 -5.91 -4.51
N PHE A 50 1.50 -4.82 -5.15
CA PHE A 50 0.12 -4.64 -5.60
C PHE A 50 -0.30 -5.76 -6.56
N ILE A 51 -1.55 -6.21 -6.42
CA ILE A 51 -2.13 -7.21 -7.31
C ILE A 51 -2.57 -6.49 -8.58
N THR A 52 -2.06 -6.95 -9.72
CA THR A 52 -2.44 -6.45 -11.04
C THR A 52 -3.03 -7.57 -11.89
N PRO A 53 -3.89 -7.26 -12.89
CA PRO A 53 -4.36 -8.24 -13.85
C PRO A 53 -3.20 -8.96 -14.56
N PRO A 54 -3.38 -10.24 -14.95
CA PRO A 54 -4.60 -11.04 -14.83
C PRO A 54 -4.84 -11.62 -13.42
N ILE A 55 -6.08 -11.54 -12.94
CA ILE A 55 -6.51 -12.08 -11.64
C ILE A 55 -7.68 -13.04 -11.79
N CYS A 56 -7.78 -13.99 -10.85
CA CYS A 56 -8.93 -14.88 -10.74
C CYS A 56 -10.20 -14.05 -10.48
N SER A 57 -11.23 -14.23 -11.32
CA SER A 57 -12.48 -13.46 -11.20
C SER A 57 -13.18 -13.69 -9.86
N ARG A 58 -13.04 -14.89 -9.28
CA ARG A 58 -13.65 -15.30 -8.01
C ARG A 58 -12.85 -14.84 -6.80
N CYS A 59 -11.63 -15.32 -6.60
CA CYS A 59 -10.85 -15.03 -5.38
C CYS A 59 -9.87 -13.86 -5.49
N GLY A 60 -9.65 -13.29 -6.67
CA GLY A 60 -8.71 -12.18 -6.86
C GLY A 60 -7.22 -12.57 -6.84
N LYS A 61 -6.89 -13.86 -6.71
CA LYS A 61 -5.49 -14.35 -6.79
C LYS A 61 -4.88 -14.03 -8.16
N PRO A 62 -3.64 -13.49 -8.22
CA PRO A 62 -2.93 -13.31 -9.49
C PRO A 62 -2.78 -14.64 -10.24
N LEU A 63 -3.11 -14.64 -11.53
CA LEU A 63 -2.95 -15.81 -12.39
C LEU A 63 -1.53 -15.83 -12.96
N ARG A 64 -0.86 -16.97 -12.87
CA ARG A 64 0.53 -17.14 -13.34
C ARG A 64 0.68 -18.41 -14.17
N GLY A 65 1.67 -18.41 -15.06
CA GLY A 65 2.04 -19.60 -15.85
C GLY A 65 0.87 -20.14 -16.66
N ALA A 66 0.53 -21.41 -16.46
CA ALA A 66 -0.55 -22.08 -17.19
C ALA A 66 -1.96 -21.51 -16.89
N GLU A 67 -2.12 -20.77 -15.79
CA GLU A 67 -3.39 -20.10 -15.47
C GLU A 67 -3.58 -18.78 -16.26
N MET A 68 -2.52 -18.29 -16.90
CA MET A 68 -2.52 -17.02 -17.62
C MET A 68 -3.40 -17.14 -18.87
N GLY A 69 -4.54 -16.44 -18.86
CA GLY A 69 -5.60 -16.56 -19.88
C GLY A 69 -6.87 -17.28 -19.40
N SER A 70 -6.83 -17.90 -18.22
CA SER A 70 -8.02 -18.45 -17.57
C SER A 70 -8.82 -17.37 -16.84
N ARG A 71 -10.12 -17.60 -16.65
CA ARG A 71 -10.97 -16.73 -15.81
C ARG A 71 -10.82 -17.03 -14.32
N LEU A 72 -10.44 -18.25 -13.97
CA LEU A 72 -10.33 -18.76 -12.60
C LEU A 72 -8.93 -19.32 -12.35
N CYS A 73 -8.46 -19.23 -11.11
CA CYS A 73 -7.31 -20.01 -10.67
C CYS A 73 -7.71 -21.48 -10.44
N LEU A 74 -6.72 -22.38 -10.43
CA LEU A 74 -6.88 -23.81 -10.23
C LEU A 74 -7.67 -24.10 -8.95
N ASP A 75 -7.31 -23.43 -7.84
CA ASP A 75 -7.98 -23.65 -6.56
C ASP A 75 -9.48 -23.33 -6.61
N CYS A 76 -9.88 -22.30 -7.38
CA CYS A 76 -11.28 -21.92 -7.55
C CYS A 76 -12.02 -22.81 -8.54
N ALA A 77 -11.33 -23.30 -9.57
CA ALA A 77 -11.89 -24.22 -10.55
C ALA A 77 -12.13 -25.62 -9.94
N THR A 78 -11.22 -26.10 -9.09
CA THR A 78 -11.29 -27.45 -8.51
C THR A 78 -12.24 -27.54 -7.32
N PHE A 79 -12.14 -26.63 -6.35
CA PHE A 79 -12.84 -26.76 -5.07
C PHE A 79 -14.05 -25.85 -4.92
N GLY A 80 -14.21 -24.87 -5.82
CA GLY A 80 -15.19 -23.79 -5.62
C GLY A 80 -14.87 -22.93 -4.39
N ARG A 81 -15.75 -21.97 -4.07
CA ARG A 81 -15.66 -21.10 -2.88
C ARG A 81 -17.06 -20.76 -2.38
N ALA A 82 -17.23 -20.58 -1.07
CA ALA A 82 -18.52 -20.17 -0.50
C ALA A 82 -18.86 -18.68 -0.74
N PHE A 83 -17.93 -17.91 -1.31
CA PHE A 83 -18.14 -16.51 -1.69
C PHE A 83 -18.22 -16.36 -3.22
N GLU A 84 -18.88 -15.28 -3.64
CA GLU A 84 -19.00 -14.90 -5.05
C GLU A 84 -17.74 -14.21 -5.55
N VAL A 85 -17.27 -13.18 -4.84
CA VAL A 85 -16.09 -12.39 -5.20
C VAL A 85 -15.28 -12.01 -3.96
N ALA A 86 -13.95 -12.11 -4.05
CA ALA A 86 -13.00 -11.54 -3.10
C ALA A 86 -11.91 -10.74 -3.83
N ARG A 87 -11.44 -9.65 -3.21
CA ARG A 87 -10.37 -8.80 -3.73
C ARG A 87 -9.38 -8.46 -2.63
N ALA A 88 -8.11 -8.32 -3.02
CA ALA A 88 -7.03 -7.89 -2.16
C ALA A 88 -6.21 -6.84 -2.90
N VAL A 89 -5.69 -5.87 -2.15
CA VAL A 89 -4.87 -4.78 -2.69
C VAL A 89 -3.51 -5.28 -3.17
N GLY A 90 -2.93 -6.24 -2.46
CA GLY A 90 -1.60 -6.74 -2.74
C GLY A 90 -1.40 -8.18 -2.29
N VAL A 91 -0.33 -8.79 -2.78
CA VAL A 91 0.10 -10.12 -2.38
C VAL A 91 0.61 -10.04 -0.94
N TYR A 92 0.21 -10.99 -0.09
CA TYR A 92 0.69 -11.08 1.29
C TYR A 92 2.17 -11.52 1.33
N ASP A 93 3.06 -10.60 0.96
CA ASP A 93 4.49 -10.81 0.86
C ASP A 93 5.24 -9.48 1.09
N GLY A 94 6.56 -9.59 1.31
CA GLY A 94 7.47 -8.46 1.50
C GLY A 94 6.93 -7.41 2.47
N LEU A 95 6.96 -6.16 2.03
CA LEU A 95 6.53 -5.01 2.83
C LEU A 95 5.07 -5.07 3.26
N LEU A 96 4.15 -5.51 2.39
CA LEU A 96 2.73 -5.56 2.76
C LEU A 96 2.50 -6.53 3.93
N ARG A 97 3.20 -7.66 3.94
CA ARG A 97 3.17 -8.60 5.06
C ARG A 97 3.70 -7.94 6.34
N GLU A 98 4.83 -7.25 6.28
CA GLU A 98 5.38 -6.53 7.44
C GLU A 98 4.39 -5.52 8.00
N TYR A 99 3.73 -4.74 7.14
CA TYR A 99 2.75 -3.73 7.55
C TYR A 99 1.55 -4.34 8.26
N ILE A 100 1.01 -5.44 7.72
CA ILE A 100 -0.08 -6.18 8.35
C ILE A 100 0.37 -6.72 9.71
N HIS A 101 1.62 -7.16 9.86
CA HIS A 101 2.16 -7.58 11.15
C HIS A 101 2.26 -6.44 12.16
N HIS A 102 2.73 -5.26 11.73
CA HIS A 102 2.78 -4.07 12.59
C HIS A 102 1.39 -3.66 13.09
N MET A 103 0.38 -3.73 12.22
CA MET A 103 -1.01 -3.48 12.60
C MET A 103 -1.53 -4.57 13.54
N LYS A 104 -1.44 -5.85 13.15
CA LYS A 104 -2.08 -6.98 13.87
C LYS A 104 -1.44 -7.28 15.22
N TYR A 105 -0.12 -7.15 15.35
CA TYR A 105 0.61 -7.64 16.52
C TYR A 105 1.32 -6.56 17.33
N ARG A 106 1.51 -5.35 16.77
CA ARG A 106 2.16 -4.23 17.47
C ARG A 106 1.23 -3.07 17.75
N GLY A 107 -0.06 -3.19 17.44
CA GLY A 107 -1.06 -2.16 17.70
C GLY A 107 -0.82 -0.84 16.97
N ASN A 108 -0.06 -0.86 15.86
CA ASN A 108 0.24 0.36 15.12
C ASN A 108 -0.99 0.83 14.33
N ARG A 109 -1.78 1.70 14.98
CA ARG A 109 -3.05 2.23 14.44
C ARG A 109 -2.87 3.03 13.16
N VAL A 110 -1.79 3.81 13.08
CA VAL A 110 -1.46 4.62 11.88
C VAL A 110 -1.26 3.70 10.67
N VAL A 111 -0.56 2.58 10.84
CA VAL A 111 -0.42 1.57 9.77
C VAL A 111 -1.76 0.93 9.42
N GLY A 112 -2.64 0.72 10.40
CA GLY A 112 -4.00 0.25 10.16
C GLY A 112 -4.82 1.22 9.30
N GLU A 113 -4.75 2.52 9.57
CA GLU A 113 -5.43 3.56 8.78
C GLU A 113 -4.89 3.60 7.34
N VAL A 114 -3.57 3.52 7.18
CA VAL A 114 -2.91 3.41 5.87
C VAL A 114 -3.40 2.19 5.09
N LEU A 115 -3.46 1.01 5.73
CA LEU A 115 -3.97 -0.21 5.09
C LEU A 115 -5.45 -0.07 4.71
N GLY A 116 -6.26 0.59 5.54
CA GLY A 116 -7.65 0.90 5.23
C GLY A 116 -7.79 1.82 4.01
N MET A 117 -7.00 2.88 3.93
CA MET A 117 -6.97 3.77 2.75
C MET A 117 -6.54 3.04 1.48
N LEU A 118 -5.55 2.14 1.58
CA LEU A 118 -5.13 1.29 0.47
C LEU A 118 -6.26 0.37 -0.03
N MET A 119 -7.13 -0.11 0.86
CA MET A 119 -8.29 -0.95 0.51
C MET A 119 -9.48 -0.15 -0.04
N ALA A 120 -9.66 1.09 0.41
CA ALA A 120 -10.73 1.97 -0.04
C ALA A 120 -10.39 2.69 -1.37
N GLY A 121 -9.10 2.79 -1.70
CA GLY A 121 -8.64 3.37 -2.95
C GLY A 121 -9.03 2.53 -4.18
N PRO A 122 -8.99 3.12 -5.39
CA PRO A 122 -9.22 2.38 -6.61
C PRO A 122 -8.16 1.28 -6.78
N VAL A 123 -8.63 0.03 -6.85
CA VAL A 123 -7.87 -1.17 -7.20
C VAL A 123 -7.79 -1.36 -8.71
#